data_AF-A0A5Q4H0U5-F1
#
_entry.id   AF-A0A5Q4H0U5-F1
#
_cell.length_a   1.000
_cell.length_b   1.000
_cell.length_c   1.000
_cell.angle_alpha   90.00
_cell.angle_beta   90.00
_cell.angle_gamma   90.00
#
_symmetry.space_group_name_H-M   'P 1'
#
loop_
_entity.id
_entity.type
_entity.pdbx_description
1 polymer ?
#
loop_
_entity_poly.entity_id
_entity_poly.type
_entity_poly.pdbx_seq_one_letter_code
_entity_poly.pdbx_strand_id
1 'polypeptide(L)'
;RVAGPYGTGGEGAKIARMAAAATVGGTASAIGGGKFANGAWTAAFVSRFNHDSARNHVSRRLAGISAEDWEFIGQVEPGAYSSFDAGSEIALEFKSDAFPATQRWVARVFQEPLTVNGSIGASIAHPDWFRPITYTVETGRLLWQDRTTVLQLSAQVPSAGGHRWNVRIPPQATTHNNARHTYINVYRRREAQP
;
A
#
# COMPACT_ATOMS: atom_id res chain seq x y z
N ARG A 1 9.47 26.13 -25.69
CA ARG A 1 8.55 24.99 -25.42
C ARG A 1 8.20 25.06 -23.94
N VAL A 2 6.92 25.19 -23.60
CA VAL A 2 6.42 25.36 -22.22
C VAL A 2 6.24 23.98 -21.59
N ALA A 3 6.89 23.74 -20.45
CA ALA A 3 6.72 22.52 -19.65
C ALA A 3 5.52 22.69 -18.70
N GLY A 4 4.59 21.74 -18.72
CA GLY A 4 3.40 21.73 -17.85
C GLY A 4 3.72 21.29 -16.41
N PRO A 5 2.86 21.65 -15.43
CA PRO A 5 3.18 21.57 -14.00
C PRO A 5 2.80 20.20 -13.39
N TYR A 6 3.35 19.11 -13.91
CA TYR A 6 3.20 17.79 -13.31
C TYR A 6 4.56 17.25 -12.84
N GLY A 7 5.16 17.97 -11.89
CA GLY A 7 6.34 17.52 -11.14
C GLY A 7 5.98 17.35 -9.67
N THR A 8 6.21 16.15 -9.12
CA THR A 8 6.52 15.91 -7.68
C THR A 8 5.59 16.51 -6.60
N GLY A 9 4.28 16.62 -6.86
CA GLY A 9 3.29 17.15 -5.90
C GLY A 9 2.60 16.12 -4.98
N GLY A 10 3.08 14.88 -4.90
CA GLY A 10 2.30 13.78 -4.31
C GLY A 10 2.23 13.79 -2.78
N GLU A 11 3.37 13.96 -2.12
CA GLU A 11 3.51 13.72 -0.68
C GLU A 11 3.68 15.03 0.10
N GLY A 12 4.55 15.92 -0.38
CA GLY A 12 4.71 17.27 0.16
C GLY A 12 3.42 18.09 0.11
N ALA A 13 2.65 18.01 -0.98
CA ALA A 13 1.35 18.69 -1.05
C ALA A 13 0.28 18.03 -0.16
N LYS A 14 0.38 16.73 0.14
CA LYS A 14 -0.52 16.07 1.11
C LYS A 14 -0.18 16.51 2.53
N ILE A 15 1.10 16.53 2.89
CA ILE A 15 1.58 17.01 4.20
C ILE A 15 1.24 18.49 4.38
N ALA A 16 1.51 19.33 3.36
CA ALA A 16 1.19 20.76 3.40
C ALA A 16 -0.32 21.02 3.51
N ARG A 17 -1.17 20.25 2.81
CA ARG A 17 -2.62 20.33 2.96
C ARG A 17 -3.09 19.89 4.35
N MET A 18 -2.45 18.89 4.94
CA MET A 18 -2.78 18.43 6.29
C MET A 18 -2.34 19.44 7.36
N ALA A 19 -1.15 20.02 7.22
CA ALA A 19 -0.68 21.10 8.09
C ALA A 19 -1.54 22.36 7.96
N ALA A 20 -1.89 22.75 6.73
CA ALA A 20 -2.80 23.87 6.48
C ALA A 20 -4.20 23.60 7.05
N ALA A 21 -4.73 22.39 6.88
CA ALA A 21 -5.99 21.98 7.48
C ALA A 21 -5.94 21.97 9.02
N ALA A 22 -4.82 21.54 9.62
CA ALA A 22 -4.63 21.58 11.07
C ALA A 22 -4.54 23.02 11.60
N THR A 23 -3.86 23.91 10.89
CA THR A 23 -3.75 25.34 11.26
C THR A 23 -5.09 26.07 11.08
N VAL A 24 -5.80 25.83 9.97
CA VAL A 24 -7.14 26.38 9.71
C VAL A 24 -8.18 25.81 10.68
N GLY A 25 -8.11 24.52 10.97
CA GLY A 25 -8.93 23.85 11.98
C GLY A 25 -8.65 24.39 13.39
N GLY A 26 -7.38 24.63 13.72
CA GLY A 26 -6.96 25.22 14.99
C GLY A 26 -7.41 26.68 15.16
N THR A 27 -7.33 27.48 14.10
CA THR A 27 -7.82 28.88 14.11
C THR A 27 -9.34 28.97 14.10
N ALA A 28 -10.04 28.08 13.39
CA ALA A 28 -11.50 27.96 13.45
C ALA A 28 -11.99 27.52 14.84
N SER A 29 -11.23 26.66 15.54
CA SER A 29 -11.52 26.24 16.92
C SER A 29 -11.36 27.39 17.93
N ALA A 30 -10.43 28.32 17.67
CA ALA A 30 -10.21 29.51 18.48
C ALA A 30 -11.33 30.57 18.30
N ILE A 31 -11.91 30.70 17.09
CA ILE A 31 -12.89 31.75 16.76
C ILE A 31 -14.35 31.30 16.98
N GLY A 32 -14.68 30.02 16.73
CA GLY A 32 -16.07 29.52 16.75
C GLY A 32 -16.60 29.03 18.09
N GLY A 33 -15.83 29.19 19.18
CA GLY A 33 -16.13 28.55 20.47
C GLY A 33 -15.87 27.05 20.39
N GLY A 34 -14.69 26.62 20.86
CA GLY A 34 -14.05 25.31 20.70
C GLY A 34 -14.79 24.03 21.10
N LYS A 35 -16.13 24.02 21.19
CA LYS A 35 -16.94 22.83 21.47
C LYS A 35 -17.74 22.36 20.24
N PHE A 36 -18.27 23.28 19.43
CA PHE A 36 -19.05 22.92 18.22
C PHE A 36 -18.16 22.68 16.99
N ALA A 37 -17.10 23.48 16.82
CA ALA A 37 -16.11 23.27 15.77
C ALA A 37 -15.32 21.96 15.97
N ASN A 38 -14.93 21.65 17.21
CA ASN A 38 -14.26 20.38 17.52
C ASN A 38 -15.20 19.19 17.32
N GLY A 39 -16.49 19.28 17.69
CA GLY A 39 -17.45 18.22 17.42
C GLY A 39 -17.66 17.95 15.92
N ALA A 40 -17.75 19.00 15.09
CA ALA A 40 -17.90 18.87 13.64
C ALA A 40 -16.61 18.40 12.95
N TRP A 41 -15.43 18.85 13.40
CA TRP A 41 -14.13 18.37 12.91
C TRP A 41 -13.88 16.92 13.31
N THR A 42 -14.12 16.56 14.56
CA THR A 42 -14.05 15.18 15.02
C THR A 42 -15.06 14.34 14.25
N ALA A 43 -16.30 14.79 14.05
CA ALA A 43 -17.29 14.06 13.26
C ALA A 43 -16.91 13.94 11.76
N ALA A 44 -16.35 14.98 11.15
CA ALA A 44 -15.91 14.94 9.76
C ALA A 44 -14.65 14.07 9.60
N PHE A 45 -13.69 14.17 10.51
CA PHE A 45 -12.48 13.35 10.57
C PHE A 45 -12.84 11.88 10.85
N VAL A 46 -13.68 11.62 11.85
CA VAL A 46 -14.23 10.28 12.14
C VAL A 46 -15.07 9.78 10.98
N SER A 47 -15.90 10.59 10.32
CA SER A 47 -16.68 10.12 9.15
C SER A 47 -15.78 9.81 7.96
N ARG A 48 -14.75 10.62 7.70
CA ARG A 48 -13.77 10.39 6.62
C ARG A 48 -12.94 9.15 6.92
N PHE A 49 -12.45 9.00 8.15
CA PHE A 49 -11.67 7.84 8.60
C PHE A 49 -12.53 6.58 8.71
N ASN A 50 -13.80 6.68 9.10
CA ASN A 50 -14.75 5.56 9.12
C ASN A 50 -15.21 5.18 7.72
N HIS A 51 -15.38 6.14 6.80
CA HIS A 51 -15.71 5.85 5.40
C HIS A 51 -14.52 5.19 4.67
N ASP A 52 -13.29 5.58 5.03
CA ASP A 52 -12.04 4.97 4.55
C ASP A 52 -11.62 3.74 5.42
N SER A 53 -12.37 3.41 6.50
CA SER A 53 -12.05 2.32 7.46
C SER A 53 -12.03 0.91 6.86
N ALA A 54 -12.62 0.74 5.68
CA ALA A 54 -12.72 -0.55 5.03
C ALA A 54 -11.38 -1.06 4.46
N ARG A 55 -10.38 -0.19 4.21
CA ARG A 55 -9.12 -0.59 3.55
C ARG A 55 -7.92 0.22 4.01
N ASN A 56 -6.91 -0.47 4.52
CA ASN A 56 -5.64 0.07 5.03
C ASN A 56 -4.77 0.68 3.92
N HIS A 57 -4.97 0.23 2.68
CA HIS A 57 -4.24 0.62 1.48
C HIS A 57 -5.13 0.43 0.24
N VAL A 58 -4.78 1.10 -0.84
CA VAL A 58 -5.44 0.96 -2.15
C VAL A 58 -4.56 0.19 -3.11
N SER A 59 -5.16 -0.64 -3.96
CA SER A 59 -4.43 -1.41 -4.97
C SER A 59 -4.69 -0.87 -6.38
N ARG A 60 -3.64 -0.78 -7.19
CA ARG A 60 -3.71 -0.54 -8.63
C ARG A 60 -2.93 -1.63 -9.36
N ARG A 61 -3.48 -2.15 -10.46
CA ARG A 61 -2.74 -3.07 -11.33
C ARG A 61 -1.76 -2.30 -12.22
N LEU A 62 -0.52 -2.77 -12.29
CA LEU A 62 0.50 -2.24 -13.18
C LEU A 62 0.68 -3.16 -14.40
N ALA A 63 1.11 -2.58 -15.52
CA ALA A 63 1.46 -3.34 -16.73
C ALA A 63 2.80 -4.09 -16.56
N GLY A 64 3.66 -3.61 -15.65
CA GLY A 64 4.96 -4.19 -15.35
C GLY A 64 5.66 -3.40 -14.25
N ILE A 65 6.86 -3.85 -13.85
CA ILE A 65 7.75 -3.17 -12.94
C ILE A 65 8.89 -2.52 -13.73
N SER A 66 9.07 -1.20 -13.57
CA SER A 66 10.26 -0.50 -14.08
C SER A 66 11.36 -0.51 -13.02
N ALA A 67 12.57 -0.92 -13.39
CA ALA A 67 13.73 -0.90 -12.48
C ALA A 67 14.18 0.53 -12.11
N GLU A 68 13.77 1.53 -12.89
CA GLU A 68 14.03 2.96 -12.63
C GLU A 68 13.18 3.48 -11.47
N ASP A 69 11.94 2.99 -11.36
CA ASP A 69 10.98 3.45 -10.35
C ASP A 69 10.98 2.56 -9.10
N TRP A 70 11.36 1.28 -9.25
CA TRP A 70 11.18 0.26 -8.24
C TRP A 70 12.48 -0.46 -7.92
N GLU A 71 12.68 -0.73 -6.65
CA GLU A 71 13.80 -1.50 -6.11
C GLU A 71 13.28 -2.80 -5.51
N PHE A 72 13.86 -3.92 -5.90
CA PHE A 72 13.55 -5.22 -5.31
C PHE A 72 14.05 -5.28 -3.86
N ILE A 73 13.17 -5.65 -2.93
CA ILE A 73 13.49 -5.71 -1.49
C ILE A 73 13.31 -7.11 -0.90
N GLY A 74 12.74 -8.05 -1.65
CA GLY A 74 12.70 -9.44 -1.26
C GLY A 74 11.57 -10.23 -1.92
N GLN A 75 11.43 -11.47 -1.46
CA GLN A 75 10.52 -12.46 -2.04
C GLN A 75 9.71 -13.13 -0.94
N VAL A 76 8.45 -13.46 -1.24
CA VAL A 76 7.57 -14.22 -0.35
C VAL A 76 7.17 -15.53 -1.02
N GLU A 77 7.41 -16.63 -0.32
CA GLU A 77 7.08 -17.98 -0.78
C GLU A 77 5.69 -18.44 -0.28
N PRO A 78 5.08 -19.46 -0.92
CA PRO A 78 3.79 -20.00 -0.49
C PRO A 78 3.90 -20.58 0.90
N GLY A 79 2.93 -20.26 1.76
CA GLY A 79 2.96 -20.61 3.18
C GLY A 79 3.78 -19.65 4.05
N ALA A 80 4.61 -18.79 3.45
CA ALA A 80 5.46 -17.87 4.18
C ALA A 80 4.73 -16.58 4.59
N TYR A 81 5.31 -15.94 5.59
CA TYR A 81 5.00 -14.60 6.07
C TYR A 81 6.29 -13.79 6.05
N SER A 82 6.25 -12.59 5.48
CA SER A 82 7.40 -11.70 5.41
C SER A 82 6.98 -10.26 5.63
N SER A 83 7.87 -9.49 6.26
CA SER A 83 7.68 -8.08 6.55
C SER A 83 8.74 -7.25 5.84
N PHE A 84 8.34 -6.13 5.26
CA PHE A 84 9.20 -5.25 4.49
C PHE A 84 8.97 -3.80 4.89
N ASP A 85 10.03 -3.11 5.26
CA ASP A 85 9.96 -1.68 5.55
C ASP A 85 10.14 -0.90 4.24
N ALA A 86 9.15 -0.08 3.90
CA ALA A 86 9.11 0.71 2.68
C ALA A 86 8.41 2.06 2.94
N GLY A 87 8.35 2.91 1.92
CA GLY A 87 7.60 4.16 1.98
C GLY A 87 6.07 3.93 2.00
N SER A 88 5.35 4.94 1.50
CA SER A 88 3.90 4.87 1.35
C SER A 88 3.43 3.91 0.23
N GLU A 89 4.35 3.30 -0.52
CA GLU A 89 4.01 2.39 -1.63
C GLU A 89 4.92 1.16 -1.68
N ILE A 90 4.30 0.02 -2.02
CA ILE A 90 5.00 -1.20 -2.45
C ILE A 90 4.40 -1.73 -3.75
N ALA A 91 5.17 -2.52 -4.48
CA ALA A 91 4.65 -3.32 -5.57
C ALA A 91 4.87 -4.81 -5.32
N LEU A 92 3.86 -5.60 -5.69
CA LEU A 92 3.85 -7.05 -5.58
C LEU A 92 3.76 -7.64 -6.99
N GLU A 93 4.80 -8.35 -7.42
CA GLU A 93 4.80 -9.09 -8.68
C GLU A 93 4.61 -10.58 -8.39
N PHE A 94 3.47 -11.11 -8.82
CA PHE A 94 3.08 -12.50 -8.65
C PHE A 94 3.66 -13.33 -9.80
N LYS A 95 4.45 -14.36 -9.47
CA LYS A 95 5.19 -15.21 -10.40
C LYS A 95 4.80 -16.67 -10.23
N SER A 96 4.39 -17.30 -11.32
CA SER A 96 4.23 -18.76 -11.42
C SER A 96 4.49 -19.17 -12.87
N ASP A 97 5.06 -20.35 -13.04
CA ASP A 97 5.27 -20.97 -14.36
C ASP A 97 4.18 -22.00 -14.73
N ALA A 98 3.07 -22.03 -13.99
CA ALA A 98 1.97 -22.96 -14.24
C ALA A 98 1.51 -22.92 -15.71
N PHE A 99 1.51 -24.08 -16.37
CA PHE A 99 1.05 -24.23 -17.75
C PHE A 99 -0.07 -25.28 -17.82
N PRO A 100 -1.28 -24.93 -18.31
CA PRO A 100 -1.70 -23.61 -18.80
C PRO A 100 -1.81 -22.56 -17.67
N ALA A 101 -1.87 -21.27 -18.02
CA ALA A 101 -1.94 -20.13 -17.10
C ALA A 101 -3.19 -20.14 -16.19
N THR A 102 -3.16 -20.97 -15.16
CA THR A 102 -4.30 -21.33 -14.30
C THR A 102 -3.98 -21.18 -12.82
N GLN A 103 -2.79 -20.67 -12.48
CA GLN A 103 -2.41 -20.51 -11.09
C GLN A 103 -3.18 -19.35 -10.49
N ARG A 104 -4.05 -19.66 -9.55
CA ARG A 104 -4.76 -18.69 -8.74
C ARG A 104 -3.99 -18.42 -7.45
N TRP A 105 -3.92 -17.16 -7.09
CA TRP A 105 -3.27 -16.68 -5.89
C TRP A 105 -4.26 -16.20 -4.87
N VAL A 106 -3.92 -16.39 -3.61
CA VAL A 106 -4.45 -15.69 -2.47
C VAL A 106 -3.25 -15.10 -1.74
N ALA A 107 -3.19 -13.77 -1.65
CA ALA A 107 -2.21 -13.07 -0.83
C ALA A 107 -2.94 -12.18 0.17
N ARG A 108 -2.44 -12.13 1.40
CA ARG A 108 -2.95 -11.27 2.46
C ARG A 108 -1.91 -10.20 2.76
N VAL A 109 -2.33 -8.94 2.70
CA VAL A 109 -1.43 -7.81 2.92
C VAL A 109 -2.03 -6.87 3.96
N PHE A 110 -1.22 -6.40 4.88
CA PHE A 110 -1.54 -5.25 5.73
C PHE A 110 -0.27 -4.42 5.94
N GLN A 111 -0.43 -3.25 6.54
CA GLN A 111 0.67 -2.34 6.79
C GLN A 111 0.58 -1.73 8.19
N GLU A 112 1.70 -1.38 8.77
CA GLU A 112 1.78 -0.68 10.06
C GLU A 112 2.63 0.59 9.88
N PRO A 113 2.23 1.74 10.44
CA PRO A 113 3.01 2.96 10.33
C PRO A 113 4.32 2.83 11.13
N LEU A 114 5.42 3.33 10.57
CA LEU A 114 6.72 3.41 11.23
C LEU A 114 7.01 4.84 11.72
N THR A 115 7.62 4.95 12.89
CA THR A 115 8.24 6.19 13.35
C THR A 115 9.49 6.49 12.53
N VAL A 116 10.00 7.72 12.61
CA VAL A 116 11.27 8.13 11.96
C VAL A 116 12.48 7.26 12.35
N ASN A 117 12.39 6.55 13.48
CA ASN A 117 13.42 5.64 13.96
C ASN A 117 13.18 4.17 13.51
N GLY A 118 12.21 3.92 12.63
CA GLY A 118 11.87 2.58 12.13
C GLY A 118 11.13 1.68 13.11
N SER A 119 10.67 2.20 14.25
CA SER A 119 9.82 1.45 15.19
C SER A 119 8.34 1.54 14.78
N ILE A 120 7.52 0.55 15.13
CA ILE A 120 6.07 0.64 14.88
C ILE A 120 5.50 1.83 15.68
N GLY A 121 4.89 2.78 14.97
CA GLY A 121 4.30 3.98 15.55
C GLY A 121 2.94 3.71 16.15
N ALA A 122 2.59 4.46 17.21
CA ALA A 122 1.23 4.46 17.72
C ALA A 122 0.28 4.98 16.64
N SER A 123 -0.75 4.21 16.31
CA SER A 123 -1.81 4.65 15.42
C SER A 123 -3.08 4.89 16.20
N ILE A 124 -3.68 6.07 16.01
CA ILE A 124 -5.03 6.39 16.50
C ILE A 124 -6.12 5.80 15.60
N ALA A 125 -5.73 5.05 14.57
CA ALA A 125 -6.63 4.36 13.66
C ALA A 125 -7.43 3.25 14.34
N HIS A 126 -8.61 2.97 13.80
CA HIS A 126 -9.40 1.82 14.19
C HIS A 126 -8.63 0.50 13.95
N PRO A 127 -8.70 -0.53 14.81
CA PRO A 127 -7.99 -1.80 14.58
C PRO A 127 -8.29 -2.48 13.23
N ASP A 128 -9.47 -2.25 12.66
CA ASP A 128 -9.83 -2.77 11.34
C ASP A 128 -8.92 -2.25 10.21
N TRP A 129 -8.31 -1.07 10.38
CA TRP A 129 -7.30 -0.52 9.46
C TRP A 129 -5.98 -1.26 9.44
N PHE A 130 -5.80 -2.29 10.27
CA PHE A 130 -4.63 -3.15 10.23
C PHE A 130 -4.99 -4.56 9.82
N ARG A 131 -6.24 -4.81 9.42
CA ARG A 131 -6.68 -6.14 9.01
C ARG A 131 -6.10 -6.51 7.65
N PRO A 132 -5.64 -7.76 7.47
CA PRO A 132 -5.13 -8.20 6.18
C PRO A 132 -6.19 -8.11 5.08
N ILE A 133 -5.89 -7.37 4.01
CA ILE A 133 -6.67 -7.34 2.77
C ILE A 133 -6.25 -8.55 1.93
N THR A 134 -7.24 -9.29 1.44
CA THR A 134 -7.01 -10.46 0.60
C THR A 134 -7.04 -10.07 -0.88
N TYR A 135 -5.97 -10.35 -1.59
CA TYR A 135 -5.85 -10.22 -3.04
C TYR A 135 -5.96 -11.58 -3.70
N THR A 136 -6.73 -11.64 -4.77
CA THR A 136 -6.79 -12.80 -5.66
C THR A 136 -6.35 -12.40 -7.05
N VAL A 137 -5.32 -13.06 -7.56
CA VAL A 137 -4.83 -12.84 -8.93
C VAL A 137 -4.61 -14.16 -9.64
N GLU A 138 -4.53 -14.12 -10.97
CA GLU A 138 -4.21 -15.27 -11.79
C GLU A 138 -2.89 -15.02 -12.51
N THR A 139 -2.07 -16.07 -12.59
CA THR A 139 -0.77 -16.07 -13.27
C THR A 139 -0.54 -17.39 -13.99
N GLY A 140 0.59 -17.47 -14.67
CA GLY A 140 1.10 -18.69 -15.29
C GLY A 140 1.50 -18.42 -16.73
N ARG A 141 1.71 -19.46 -17.51
CA ARG A 141 2.22 -19.35 -18.86
C ARG A 141 1.17 -19.73 -19.88
N LEU A 142 1.02 -18.91 -20.91
CA LEU A 142 0.24 -19.24 -22.10
C LEU A 142 1.17 -19.19 -23.30
N LEU A 143 1.40 -20.36 -23.92
CA LEU A 143 2.38 -20.55 -24.99
C LEU A 143 3.77 -20.02 -24.57
N TRP A 144 4.27 -19.00 -25.26
CA TRP A 144 5.59 -18.40 -25.04
C TRP A 144 5.56 -17.18 -24.12
N GLN A 145 4.39 -16.81 -23.57
CA GLN A 145 4.22 -15.60 -22.75
C GLN A 145 3.98 -15.94 -21.27
N ASP A 146 4.81 -15.37 -20.41
CA ASP A 146 4.60 -15.40 -18.97
C ASP A 146 3.57 -14.34 -18.59
N ARG A 147 2.47 -14.76 -17.97
CA ARG A 147 1.48 -13.86 -17.37
C ARG A 147 1.85 -13.62 -15.92
N THR A 148 2.58 -12.55 -15.71
CA THR A 148 2.77 -11.98 -14.37
C THR A 148 1.65 -11.00 -14.07
N THR A 149 1.30 -10.88 -12.79
CA THR A 149 0.41 -9.82 -12.33
C THR A 149 1.18 -8.95 -11.37
N VAL A 150 1.12 -7.63 -11.58
CA VAL A 150 1.75 -6.65 -10.69
C VAL A 150 0.67 -5.81 -10.02
N LEU A 151 0.71 -5.74 -8.70
CA LEU A 151 -0.14 -4.86 -7.90
C LEU A 151 0.72 -3.82 -7.20
N GLN A 152 0.46 -2.54 -7.45
CA GLN A 152 0.93 -1.44 -6.62
C GLN A 152 -0.05 -1.24 -5.47
N LEU A 153 0.46 -1.21 -4.25
CA LEU A 153 -0.30 -0.91 -3.05
C LEU A 153 0.16 0.43 -2.49
N SER A 154 -0.78 1.32 -2.18
CA SER A 154 -0.49 2.63 -1.59
C SER A 154 -1.17 2.76 -0.23
N ALA A 155 -0.39 3.10 0.78
CA ALA A 155 -0.83 3.40 2.15
C ALA A 155 -1.89 4.50 2.15
N GLN A 156 -2.95 4.33 2.95
CA GLN A 156 -3.94 5.41 3.14
C GLN A 156 -3.55 6.38 4.27
N VAL A 157 -2.75 5.92 5.23
CA VAL A 157 -2.35 6.71 6.39
C VAL A 157 -0.95 7.28 6.17
N PRO A 158 -0.74 8.60 6.31
CA PRO A 158 0.61 9.17 6.28
C PRO A 158 1.46 8.64 7.44
N SER A 159 2.74 8.43 7.18
CA SER A 159 3.68 7.99 8.21
C SER A 159 5.06 8.59 7.95
N ALA A 160 5.65 9.22 8.98
CA ALA A 160 6.92 9.93 8.86
C ALA A 160 8.11 9.00 8.61
N GLY A 161 8.06 7.76 9.11
CA GLY A 161 9.08 6.74 8.85
C GLY A 161 8.70 5.72 7.78
N GLY A 162 7.64 5.97 7.01
CA GLY A 162 7.09 4.99 6.08
C GLY A 162 6.27 3.90 6.78
N HIS A 163 6.22 2.71 6.19
CA HIS A 163 5.35 1.63 6.61
C HIS A 163 6.08 0.28 6.62
N ARG A 164 5.73 -0.55 7.59
CA ARG A 164 6.03 -1.98 7.57
C ARG A 164 4.90 -2.70 6.85
N TRP A 165 5.21 -3.26 5.69
CA TRP A 165 4.28 -4.03 4.87
C TRP A 165 4.43 -5.50 5.18
N ASN A 166 3.34 -6.11 5.62
CA ASN A 166 3.27 -7.51 6.01
C ASN A 166 2.54 -8.29 4.92
N VAL A 167 3.27 -9.20 4.26
CA VAL A 167 2.78 -9.98 3.12
C VAL A 167 2.78 -11.45 3.49
N ARG A 168 1.64 -12.10 3.29
CA ARG A 168 1.46 -13.53 3.55
C ARG A 168 0.81 -14.21 2.38
N ILE A 169 1.34 -15.39 2.04
CA ILE A 169 0.72 -16.30 1.07
C ILE A 169 0.18 -17.47 1.87
N PRO A 170 -1.11 -17.49 2.26
CA PRO A 170 -1.67 -18.63 2.95
C PRO A 170 -1.47 -19.92 2.14
N PRO A 171 -1.42 -21.10 2.81
CA PRO A 171 -1.51 -22.37 2.12
C PRO A 171 -2.73 -22.36 1.21
N GLN A 172 -2.51 -22.62 -0.07
CA GLN A 172 -3.54 -22.60 -1.10
C GLN A 172 -3.38 -23.85 -1.95
N ALA A 173 -4.49 -24.54 -2.20
CA ALA A 173 -4.50 -25.68 -3.10
C ALA A 173 -4.20 -25.19 -4.52
N THR A 174 -3.22 -25.79 -5.18
CA THR A 174 -3.00 -25.55 -6.61
C THR A 174 -4.09 -26.32 -7.35
N THR A 175 -4.83 -25.66 -8.25
CA THR A 175 -5.88 -26.34 -9.04
C THR A 175 -5.30 -27.45 -9.91
N HIS A 176 -4.01 -27.35 -10.27
CA HIS A 176 -3.37 -28.24 -11.25
C HIS A 176 -2.04 -28.88 -10.82
N ASN A 177 -1.57 -28.70 -9.57
CA ASN A 177 -0.29 -29.23 -9.05
C ASN A 177 0.94 -29.12 -9.98
N ASN A 178 0.89 -28.20 -10.93
CA ASN A 178 1.87 -28.00 -11.99
C ASN A 178 2.54 -26.62 -11.89
N ALA A 179 2.14 -25.80 -10.92
CA ALA A 179 2.78 -24.54 -10.62
C ALA A 179 4.11 -24.81 -9.91
N ARG A 180 5.21 -24.40 -10.54
CA ARG A 180 6.53 -24.28 -9.91
C ARG A 180 6.87 -22.80 -9.82
N HIS A 181 8.02 -22.48 -9.22
CA HIS A 181 8.54 -21.12 -9.06
C HIS A 181 7.46 -20.11 -8.63
N THR A 182 6.66 -20.53 -7.65
CA THR A 182 5.49 -19.81 -7.19
C THR A 182 5.94 -18.90 -6.06
N TYR A 183 6.18 -17.62 -6.34
CA TYR A 183 6.52 -16.62 -5.33
C TYR A 183 5.96 -15.24 -5.66
N ILE A 184 6.00 -14.34 -4.69
CA ILE A 184 5.73 -12.91 -4.89
C ILE A 184 7.03 -12.16 -4.71
N ASN A 185 7.48 -11.45 -5.75
CA ASN A 185 8.53 -10.46 -5.60
C ASN A 185 7.94 -9.18 -5.02
N VAL A 186 8.64 -8.59 -4.06
CA VAL A 186 8.24 -7.35 -3.38
C VAL A 186 9.23 -6.25 -3.75
N TYR A 187 8.68 -5.09 -4.07
CA TYR A 187 9.44 -3.91 -4.45
C TYR A 187 9.03 -2.71 -3.62
N ARG A 188 9.99 -1.87 -3.25
CA ARG A 188 9.72 -0.51 -2.78
C ARG A 188 9.91 0.48 -3.91
N ARG A 189 9.20 1.60 -3.84
CA ARG A 189 9.43 2.71 -4.75
C ARG A 189 10.78 3.36 -4.43
N ARG A 190 11.60 3.61 -5.46
CA ARG A 190 12.84 4.38 -5.31
C ARG A 190 12.50 5.82 -4.97
N GLU A 191 13.27 6.41 -4.07
CA GLU A 191 13.22 7.84 -3.85
C GLU A 191 13.67 8.56 -5.12
N ALA A 192 12.97 9.62 -5.50
CA ALA A 192 13.39 10.44 -6.62
C ALA A 192 14.78 11.01 -6.30
N GLN A 193 15.77 10.71 -7.14
CA GLN A 193 17.07 11.37 -7.03
C GLN A 193 16.86 12.87 -7.25
N PRO A 194 17.35 13.73 -6.35
CA PRO A 194 17.19 15.18 -6.45
C PRO A 194 17.86 15.78 -7.68
#